data_AF-A0A378N9K8-F1
#
_entry.id   AF-A0A378N9K8-F1
#
_cell.length_a   1.000
_cell.length_b   1.000
_cell.length_c   1.000
_cell.angle_alpha   90.00
_cell.angle_beta   90.00
_cell.angle_gamma   90.00
#
_symmetry.space_group_name_H-M   'P 1'
#
loop_
_entity.id
_entity.type
_entity.pdbx_description
1 polymer ?
#
loop_
_entity_poly.entity_id
_entity_poly.type
_entity_poly.pdbx_seq_one_letter_code
_entity_poly.pdbx_strand_id
1 'polypeptide(L)'
;MFKQINKRLNFNIFLQMFVLFTPLVQAAQMAIVIDDVGYRIKEDREILALPKAVSVAIIPVAPYATERAKDAYNQKRDILIHLPMEPKSKQPIEEGGIHIGDNEEKIRKLIHTSRGQVPYAIGLK
;
A
#
# COMPACT_ATOMS: atom_id res chain seq x y z
N MET A 1 22.82 32.95 -62.13
CA MET A 1 21.50 32.28 -62.19
C MET A 1 21.37 31.40 -60.95
N PHE A 2 20.75 31.92 -59.88
CA PHE A 2 20.63 31.22 -58.59
C PHE A 2 19.54 30.14 -58.69
N LYS A 3 19.93 28.88 -58.46
CA LYS A 3 19.01 27.74 -58.44
C LYS A 3 18.29 27.74 -57.07
N GLN A 4 16.99 28.02 -57.07
CA GLN A 4 16.14 27.95 -55.89
C GLN A 4 16.21 26.53 -55.28
N ILE A 5 16.70 26.44 -54.05
CA ILE A 5 16.69 25.22 -53.24
C ILE A 5 15.24 25.04 -52.77
N ASN A 6 14.53 24.07 -53.34
CA ASN A 6 13.23 23.64 -52.85
C ASN A 6 13.41 22.89 -51.53
N LYS A 7 13.41 23.60 -50.39
CA LYS A 7 13.21 22.99 -49.07
C LYS A 7 11.72 22.66 -48.91
N ARG A 8 11.28 21.54 -49.50
CA ARG A 8 10.06 20.89 -48.99
C ARG A 8 10.43 20.27 -47.65
N LEU A 9 10.13 21.02 -46.59
CA LEU A 9 10.24 20.52 -45.22
C LEU A 9 9.19 19.42 -45.07
N ASN A 10 9.62 18.16 -45.17
CA ASN A 10 8.73 17.02 -45.11
C ASN A 10 8.06 16.98 -43.74
N PHE A 11 6.74 17.14 -43.70
CA PHE A 11 5.92 17.07 -42.49
C PHE A 11 6.23 15.83 -41.63
N ASN A 12 6.57 14.71 -42.28
CA ASN A 12 6.99 13.48 -41.62
C ASN A 12 8.27 13.62 -40.79
N ILE A 13 9.23 14.46 -41.22
CA ILE A 13 10.46 14.71 -40.46
C ILE A 13 10.16 15.52 -39.20
N PHE A 14 9.22 16.49 -39.30
CA PHE A 14 8.76 17.26 -38.15
C PHE A 14 8.01 16.38 -37.13
N LEU A 15 7.16 15.47 -37.60
CA LEU A 15 6.44 14.53 -36.75
C LEU A 15 7.39 13.54 -36.04
N GLN A 16 8.41 13.03 -36.76
CA GLN A 16 9.43 12.16 -36.18
C GLN A 16 10.27 12.88 -35.12
N MET A 17 10.65 14.15 -35.36
CA MET A 17 11.32 14.95 -34.33
C MET A 17 10.43 15.19 -33.11
N PHE A 18 9.12 15.43 -33.29
CA PHE A 18 8.21 15.69 -32.17
C PHE A 18 8.06 14.47 -31.23
N VAL A 19 8.04 13.25 -31.78
CA VAL A 19 8.00 12.00 -30.99
C VAL A 19 9.30 11.75 -30.23
N LEU A 20 10.45 12.16 -30.79
CA LEU A 20 11.76 11.99 -30.15
C LEU A 20 12.05 13.01 -29.03
N PHE A 21 11.27 14.09 -28.94
CA PHE A 21 11.44 15.16 -27.97
C PHE A 21 10.36 15.20 -26.89
N THR A 22 9.50 14.19 -26.77
CA THR A 22 8.60 14.09 -25.62
C THR A 22 9.44 13.90 -24.35
N PRO A 23 9.41 14.82 -23.37
CA PRO A 23 10.12 14.61 -22.13
C PRO A 23 9.58 13.34 -21.45
N LEU A 24 10.47 12.48 -20.97
CA LEU A 24 10.13 11.39 -20.06
C LEU A 24 9.64 11.99 -18.74
N VAL A 25 8.39 12.43 -18.72
CA VAL A 25 7.70 12.80 -17.49
C VAL A 25 7.37 11.51 -16.75
N GLN A 26 8.06 11.28 -15.65
CA GLN A 26 7.72 10.22 -14.72
C GLN A 26 6.67 10.76 -13.75
N ALA A 27 5.51 10.11 -13.71
CA ALA A 27 4.48 10.44 -12.74
C ALA A 27 4.98 10.18 -11.31
N ALA A 28 4.54 10.99 -10.35
CA ALA A 28 4.76 10.73 -8.94
C ALA A 28 4.09 9.41 -8.53
N GLN A 29 4.75 8.63 -7.68
CA GLN A 29 4.19 7.40 -7.12
C GLN A 29 3.48 7.72 -5.80
N MET A 30 2.33 7.09 -5.57
CA MET A 30 1.55 7.21 -4.35
C MET A 30 1.16 5.82 -3.87
N ALA A 31 1.27 5.59 -2.56
CA ALA A 31 0.74 4.42 -1.88
C ALA A 31 -0.40 4.87 -0.95
N ILE A 32 -1.47 4.09 -0.92
CA ILE A 32 -2.60 4.30 -0.01
C ILE A 32 -2.70 3.06 0.85
N VAL A 33 -2.67 3.24 2.16
CA VAL A 33 -2.89 2.17 3.15
C VAL A 33 -4.10 2.56 3.98
N ILE A 34 -5.05 1.65 4.14
CA ILE A 34 -6.18 1.82 5.07
C ILE A 34 -5.95 0.94 6.29
N ASP A 35 -5.98 1.58 7.45
CA ASP A 35 -5.78 0.97 8.76
C ASP A 35 -7.07 0.34 9.31
N ASP A 36 -6.92 -0.33 10.46
CA ASP A 36 -8.00 -0.83 11.31
C ASP A 36 -8.93 -1.89 10.66
N VAL A 37 -8.42 -2.62 9.67
CA VAL A 37 -9.14 -3.73 9.05
C VAL A 37 -9.18 -4.94 9.97
N GLY A 38 -10.32 -5.63 10.01
CA GLY A 38 -10.47 -6.93 10.69
C GLY A 38 -11.53 -6.96 11.79
N TYR A 39 -12.14 -5.82 12.12
CA TYR A 39 -13.21 -5.74 13.13
C TYR A 39 -14.62 -5.71 12.53
N ARG A 40 -14.78 -5.14 11.33
CA ARG A 40 -16.12 -4.74 10.85
C ARG A 40 -16.40 -5.35 9.48
N ILE A 41 -17.21 -6.40 9.45
CA ILE A 41 -17.48 -7.17 8.22
C ILE A 41 -17.94 -6.29 7.06
N LYS A 42 -18.86 -5.35 7.30
CA LYS A 42 -19.44 -4.53 6.23
C LYS A 42 -18.38 -3.59 5.66
N GLU A 43 -17.75 -2.81 6.51
CA GLU A 43 -16.75 -1.80 6.17
C GLU A 43 -15.50 -2.45 5.57
N ASP A 44 -15.02 -3.56 6.13
CA ASP A 44 -13.89 -4.30 5.57
C ASP A 44 -14.18 -4.76 4.13
N ARG A 45 -15.42 -5.21 3.85
CA ARG A 45 -15.82 -5.60 2.49
C ARG A 45 -15.87 -4.40 1.54
N GLU A 46 -16.34 -3.26 2.01
CA GLU A 46 -16.34 -2.01 1.24
C GLU A 46 -14.89 -1.57 0.93
N ILE A 47 -13.99 -1.66 1.90
CA ILE A 47 -12.55 -1.42 1.72
C ILE A 47 -11.97 -2.41 0.69
N LEU A 48 -12.29 -3.70 0.80
CA LEU A 48 -11.82 -4.72 -0.14
C LEU A 48 -12.44 -4.59 -1.55
N ALA A 49 -13.50 -3.81 -1.72
CA ALA A 49 -14.08 -3.46 -3.01
C ALA A 49 -13.38 -2.28 -3.69
N LEU A 50 -12.56 -1.51 -2.96
CA LEU A 50 -11.72 -0.45 -3.53
C LEU A 50 -10.68 -1.03 -4.52
N PRO A 51 -10.09 -0.18 -5.40
CA PRO A 51 -9.02 -0.61 -6.30
C PRO A 51 -7.93 -1.39 -5.56
N LYS A 52 -7.42 -2.46 -6.19
CA LYS A 52 -6.44 -3.38 -5.59
C LYS A 52 -5.11 -2.73 -5.19
N ALA A 53 -4.82 -1.55 -5.74
CA ALA A 53 -3.65 -0.74 -5.41
C ALA A 53 -3.73 -0.10 -4.01
N VAL A 54 -4.89 -0.11 -3.36
CA VAL A 54 -5.04 0.32 -1.96
C VAL A 54 -4.58 -0.82 -1.05
N SER A 55 -3.51 -0.67 -0.29
CA SER A 55 -3.09 -1.68 0.68
C SER A 55 -3.98 -1.66 1.92
N VAL A 56 -4.02 -2.76 2.67
CA VAL A 56 -4.74 -2.84 3.95
C VAL A 56 -3.78 -3.16 5.09
N ALA A 57 -3.96 -2.49 6.22
CA ALA A 57 -3.27 -2.83 7.46
C ALA A 57 -4.27 -3.46 8.43
N ILE A 58 -4.01 -4.71 8.81
CA ILE A 58 -4.95 -5.56 9.54
C ILE A 58 -4.50 -5.68 10.99
N ILE A 59 -5.42 -5.45 11.93
CA ILE A 59 -5.17 -5.59 13.37
C ILE A 59 -5.15 -7.10 13.73
N PRO A 60 -4.05 -7.64 14.27
CA PRO A 60 -3.91 -9.09 14.48
C PRO A 60 -4.94 -9.71 15.42
N VAL A 61 -5.31 -9.00 16.49
CA VAL A 61 -6.26 -9.48 17.50
C VAL A 61 -7.73 -9.31 17.07
N ALA A 62 -7.97 -8.67 15.92
CA ALA A 62 -9.33 -8.45 15.44
C ALA A 62 -9.98 -9.78 15.04
N PRO A 63 -11.30 -9.95 15.27
CA PRO A 63 -11.99 -11.23 15.12
C PRO A 63 -11.95 -11.80 13.70
N TYR A 64 -11.82 -10.95 12.68
CA TYR A 64 -11.79 -11.33 11.28
C TYR A 64 -10.39 -11.16 10.63
N ALA A 65 -9.34 -10.95 11.41
CA ALA A 65 -8.00 -10.63 10.90
C ALA A 65 -7.49 -11.67 9.88
N THR A 66 -7.51 -12.95 10.25
CA THR A 66 -7.03 -14.04 9.37
C THR A 66 -7.90 -14.22 8.13
N GLU A 67 -9.22 -14.05 8.27
CA GLU A 67 -10.15 -14.14 7.14
C GLU A 67 -9.89 -13.00 6.15
N ARG A 68 -9.79 -11.75 6.64
CA ARG A 68 -9.52 -10.59 5.80
C ARG A 68 -8.15 -10.62 5.15
N ALA A 69 -7.14 -11.16 5.84
CA ALA A 69 -5.82 -11.37 5.25
C ALA A 69 -5.87 -12.36 4.07
N LYS A 70 -6.64 -13.45 4.19
CA LYS A 70 -6.86 -14.40 3.08
C LYS A 70 -7.64 -13.77 1.93
N ASP A 71 -8.70 -13.01 2.24
CA ASP A 71 -9.49 -12.30 1.23
C ASP A 71 -8.61 -11.32 0.43
N ALA A 72 -7.84 -10.48 1.12
CA ALA A 72 -6.91 -9.52 0.51
C ALA A 72 -5.82 -10.23 -0.31
N TYR A 73 -5.26 -11.33 0.19
CA TYR A 73 -4.25 -12.10 -0.52
C TYR A 73 -4.79 -12.72 -1.81
N ASN A 74 -6.01 -13.28 -1.76
CA ASN A 74 -6.69 -13.82 -2.94
C ASN A 74 -6.98 -12.73 -3.99
N GLN A 75 -7.17 -11.48 -3.56
CA GLN A 75 -7.27 -10.33 -4.47
C GLN A 75 -5.94 -9.91 -5.09
N LYS A 76 -4.80 -10.41 -4.59
CA LYS A 76 -3.43 -9.95 -4.87
C LYS A 76 -3.18 -8.52 -4.38
N ARG A 77 -3.69 -8.20 -3.19
CA ARG A 77 -3.53 -6.91 -2.52
C ARG A 77 -2.36 -6.98 -1.53
N ASP A 78 -1.65 -5.87 -1.37
CA ASP A 78 -0.62 -5.75 -0.33
C ASP A 78 -1.25 -5.66 1.06
N ILE A 79 -0.68 -6.40 2.00
CA ILE A 79 -1.18 -6.55 3.37
C ILE A 79 -0.07 -6.16 4.34
N LEU A 80 -0.41 -5.32 5.31
CA LEU A 80 0.45 -4.97 6.44
C LEU A 80 -0.19 -5.46 7.75
N ILE A 81 0.65 -5.74 8.74
CA ILE A 81 0.22 -5.88 10.12
C ILE A 81 0.05 -4.47 10.68
N HIS A 82 -1.15 -4.11 11.14
CA HIS A 82 -1.32 -2.93 11.99
C HIS A 82 -1.12 -3.34 13.44
N LEU A 83 0.05 -3.04 14.01
CA LEU A 83 0.35 -3.43 15.40
C LEU A 83 0.02 -2.28 16.36
N PRO A 84 -0.93 -2.44 17.31
CA PRO A 84 -1.25 -1.38 18.25
C PRO A 84 -0.02 -0.99 19.09
N MET A 85 0.14 0.31 19.36
CA MET A 85 1.24 0.86 20.15
C MET A 85 0.70 1.86 21.18
N GLU A 86 1.38 1.97 22.31
CA GLU A 86 0.97 2.85 23.40
C GLU A 86 0.83 4.30 22.91
N PRO A 87 -0.36 4.91 23.05
CA PRO A 87 -0.56 6.27 22.62
C PRO A 87 0.15 7.24 23.59
N LYS A 88 0.51 8.43 23.09
CA LYS A 88 0.98 9.51 23.96
C LYS A 88 -0.12 10.07 24.87
N SER A 89 -1.39 9.84 24.50
CA SER A 89 -2.56 10.28 25.26
C SER A 89 -2.95 9.23 26.31
N LYS A 90 -3.94 9.53 27.15
CA LYS A 90 -4.47 8.58 28.15
C LYS A 90 -5.54 7.63 27.57
N GLN A 91 -5.64 7.53 26.25
CA GLN A 91 -6.59 6.61 25.63
C GLN A 91 -6.14 5.16 25.88
N PRO A 92 -7.07 4.22 26.10
CA PRO A 92 -6.71 2.82 26.20
C PRO A 92 -6.15 2.34 24.86
N ILE A 93 -5.10 1.53 24.95
CA ILE A 93 -4.57 0.77 23.82
C ILE A 93 -5.41 -0.49 23.62
N GLU A 94 -5.53 -0.95 22.38
CA GLU A 94 -6.11 -2.25 22.07
C GLU A 94 -5.29 -3.41 22.65
N GLU A 95 -5.95 -4.55 22.84
CA GLU A 95 -5.27 -5.76 23.32
C GLU A 95 -4.15 -6.19 22.36
N GLY A 96 -3.06 -6.72 22.90
CA GLY A 96 -1.90 -7.12 22.09
C GLY A 96 -1.09 -5.96 21.55
N GLY A 97 -1.23 -4.75 22.11
CA GLY A 97 -0.37 -3.63 21.76
C GLY A 97 0.98 -3.60 22.48
N ILE A 98 1.94 -2.88 21.90
CA ILE A 98 3.27 -2.63 22.47
C ILE A 98 3.20 -1.49 23.48
N HIS A 99 3.79 -1.70 24.66
CA HIS A 99 3.92 -0.68 25.70
C HIS A 99 5.35 -0.14 25.84
N ILE A 100 5.47 1.10 26.32
CA ILE A 100 6.75 1.69 26.71
C ILE A 100 7.33 0.87 27.87
N GLY A 101 8.56 0.39 27.70
CA GLY A 101 9.24 -0.45 28.70
C GLY A 101 9.03 -1.95 28.51
N ASP A 102 8.26 -2.38 27.51
CA ASP A 102 8.24 -3.78 27.10
C ASP A 102 9.64 -4.25 26.68
N ASN A 103 10.01 -5.45 27.13
CA ASN A 103 11.30 -6.04 26.78
C ASN A 103 11.28 -6.63 25.35
N GLU A 104 12.47 -6.84 24.80
CA GLU A 104 12.64 -7.34 23.43
C GLU A 104 11.99 -8.72 23.22
N GLU A 105 12.04 -9.61 24.21
CA GLU A 105 11.47 -10.95 24.13
C GLU A 105 9.94 -10.89 23.95
N LYS A 106 9.28 -10.04 24.74
CA LYS A 106 7.83 -9.81 24.65
C LYS A 106 7.45 -9.24 23.29
N ILE A 107 8.18 -8.23 22.80
CA ILE A 107 7.95 -7.63 21.48
C ILE A 107 8.14 -8.67 20.37
N ARG A 108 9.20 -9.50 20.45
CA ARG A 108 9.48 -10.56 19.47
C ARG A 108 8.36 -11.60 19.44
N LYS A 109 7.88 -12.04 20.60
CA LYS A 109 6.77 -12.99 20.71
C LYS A 109 5.47 -12.41 20.16
N LEU A 110 5.21 -11.13 20.43
CA LEU A 110 4.06 -10.42 19.90
C LEU A 110 4.10 -10.39 18.37
N ILE A 111 5.20 -9.88 17.77
CA ILE A 111 5.36 -9.82 16.31
C ILE A 111 5.21 -11.21 15.68
N HIS A 112 5.80 -12.25 16.27
CA HIS A 112 5.67 -13.61 15.77
C HIS A 112 4.21 -14.09 15.78
N THR A 113 3.49 -13.84 16.88
CA THR A 113 2.07 -14.18 17.00
C THR A 113 1.23 -13.40 15.97
N SER A 114 1.48 -12.10 15.81
CA SER A 114 0.79 -11.25 14.87
C SER A 114 0.96 -11.69 13.42
N ARG A 115 2.15 -12.15 13.03
CA ARG A 115 2.40 -12.73 11.69
C ARG A 115 1.59 -14.01 11.45
N GLY A 116 1.33 -14.80 12.49
CA GLY A 116 0.47 -15.97 12.39
C GLY A 116 -1.01 -15.60 12.20
N GLN A 117 -1.46 -14.52 12.84
CA GLN A 117 -2.84 -14.03 12.76
C GLN A 117 -3.14 -13.28 11.46
N VAL A 118 -2.15 -12.57 10.90
CA VAL A 118 -2.23 -11.85 9.63
C VAL A 118 -1.30 -12.50 8.61
N PRO A 119 -1.67 -13.66 8.04
CA PRO A 119 -0.86 -14.33 7.03
C PRO A 119 -0.69 -13.45 5.79
N TYR A 120 0.39 -13.70 5.03
CA TYR A 120 0.73 -12.99 3.78
C TYR A 120 1.11 -11.51 3.93
N ALA A 121 1.12 -10.98 5.16
CA ALA A 121 1.60 -9.63 5.40
C ALA A 121 3.06 -9.47 4.92
N ILE A 122 3.31 -8.40 4.16
CA ILE A 122 4.62 -8.08 3.58
C ILE A 122 5.37 -7.04 4.43
N GLY A 123 4.70 -6.45 5.41
CA GLY A 123 5.24 -5.39 6.26
C GLY A 123 4.47 -5.23 7.56
N LEU A 124 4.95 -4.31 8.38
CA LEU A 124 4.37 -3.91 9.65
C LEU A 124 4.19 -2.39 9.63
N LYS A 125 3.09 -1.92 10.19
CA LYS A 125 2.72 -0.52 10.36
C LYS A 125 2.30 -0.25 11.80
#